data_AF-A0A7I7SR42-F1
#
_entry.id   AF-A0A7I7SR42-F1
#
_cell.length_a   1.000
_cell.length_b   1.000
_cell.length_c   1.000
_cell.angle_alpha   90.00
_cell.angle_beta   90.00
_cell.angle_gamma   90.00
#
_symmetry.space_group_name_H-M   'P 1'
#
loop_
_entity.id
_entity.type
_entity.pdbx_description
1 polymer ?
#
loop_
_entity_poly.entity_id
_entity_poly.type
_entity_poly.pdbx_seq_one_letter_code
_entity_poly.pdbx_strand_id
1 'polypeptide(L)' 'MALGSLDAHGLTLLDGSRDSAALVEELLLLARDGRIHLELDGGQVLTDEAVLRDVFTQYVDALPERLEEMKLAAAE' A
#
# COMPACT_ATOMS: atom_id res chain seq x y z
N MET A 1 -11.70 6.62 -6.43
CA MET A 1 -10.70 6.76 -5.36
C MET A 1 -10.26 5.37 -4.93
N ALA A 2 -9.25 4.81 -5.60
CA ALA A 2 -8.82 3.41 -5.45
C ALA A 2 -7.87 3.17 -4.25
N LEU A 3 -7.44 4.23 -3.55
CA LEU A 3 -6.52 4.16 -2.41
C LEU A 3 -7.11 3.44 -1.19
N GLY A 4 -8.43 3.47 -0.98
CA GLY A 4 -9.05 2.89 0.23
C GLY A 4 -8.86 1.37 0.40
N SER A 5 -8.67 0.63 -0.70
CA SER A 5 -8.37 -0.81 -0.61
C SER A 5 -6.92 -1.06 -0.21
N LEU A 6 -5.98 -0.28 -0.74
CA LEU A 6 -4.56 -0.40 -0.42
C LEU A 6 -4.29 -0.05 1.05
N ASP A 7 -4.87 1.05 1.54
CA ASP A 7 -4.70 1.48 2.93
C ASP A 7 -5.21 0.45 3.94
N ALA A 8 -6.35 -0.18 3.67
CA ALA A 8 -6.87 -1.23 4.55
C ALA A 8 -5.94 -2.46 4.65
N HIS A 9 -5.38 -2.90 3.51
CA HIS A 9 -4.45 -4.04 3.48
C HIS A 9 -3.10 -3.67 4.09
N GLY A 10 -2.55 -2.50 3.76
CA GLY A 10 -1.30 -1.98 4.31
C GLY A 10 -1.35 -1.86 5.84
N LEU A 11 -2.41 -1.27 6.38
CA LEU A 11 -2.62 -1.14 7.83
C LEU A 11 -2.76 -2.49 8.54
N THR A 12 -3.38 -3.49 7.89
CA THR A 12 -3.50 -4.84 8.47
C THR A 12 -2.15 -5.55 8.56
N LEU A 13 -1.21 -5.23 7.66
CA LEU A 13 0.13 -5.82 7.61
C LEU A 13 1.13 -5.13 8.57
N LEU A 14 0.82 -3.92 9.03
CA LEU A 14 1.59 -3.13 9.99
C LEU A 14 1.44 -3.66 11.44
N ASP A 15 1.93 -4.87 11.67
CA ASP A 15 1.96 -5.53 12.98
C ASP A 15 3.22 -5.20 13.80
N GLY A 16 4.13 -4.37 13.25
CA GLY A 16 5.40 -3.99 13.88
C GLY A 16 6.48 -5.09 13.84
N SER A 17 6.16 -6.25 13.28
CA SER A 17 7.06 -7.40 13.14
C SER A 17 7.75 -7.48 11.77
N ARG A 18 7.32 -6.67 10.79
CA ARG A 18 7.79 -6.70 9.40
C ARG A 18 8.55 -5.42 9.05
N ASP A 19 9.71 -5.58 8.40
CA ASP A 19 10.42 -4.49 7.76
C ASP A 19 9.70 -4.02 6.48
N SER A 20 10.05 -2.82 6.01
CA SER A 20 9.46 -2.22 4.80
C SER A 20 9.54 -3.15 3.58
N ALA A 21 10.66 -3.85 3.41
CA ALA A 21 10.84 -4.80 2.30
C ALA A 21 9.85 -5.98 2.39
N ALA A 22 9.61 -6.53 3.59
CA ALA A 22 8.67 -7.63 3.78
C ALA A 22 7.21 -7.18 3.54
N LEU A 23 6.87 -5.94 3.92
CA LEU A 23 5.58 -5.33 3.61
C LEU A 23 5.36 -5.21 2.09
N VAL A 24 6.37 -4.78 1.34
CA VAL A 24 6.29 -4.69 -0.13
C VAL A 24 6.06 -6.06 -0.77
N GLU A 25 6.77 -7.10 -0.31
CA GLU A 25 6.59 -8.46 -0.85
C GLU A 25 5.19 -9.03 -0.57
N GLU A 26 4.64 -8.80 0.62
CA GLU A 26 3.27 -9.21 0.96
C GLU A 26 2.22 -8.47 0.12
N LEU A 27 2.39 -7.17 -0.11
CA LEU A 27 1.50 -6.37 -0.97
C LEU A 27 1.54 -6.87 -2.42
N LEU A 28 2.72 -7.24 -2.93
CA LEU A 28 2.87 -7.86 -4.25
C LEU A 28 2.14 -9.19 -4.34
N LEU A 29 2.22 -10.04 -3.31
CA LEU A 29 1.49 -11.31 -3.28
C LEU A 29 -0.04 -11.10 -3.31
N LEU A 30 -0.54 -10.12 -2.56
CA LEU A 30 -1.96 -9.75 -2.56
C LEU A 30 -2.41 -9.20 -3.91
N ALA A 31 -1.58 -8.38 -4.57
CA ALA A 31 -1.86 -7.91 -5.93
C ALA A 31 -1.89 -9.06 -6.94
N ARG A 32 -0.96 -10.02 -6.82
CA ARG A 32 -0.90 -11.20 -7.67
C ARG A 32 -2.09 -12.15 -7.47
N ASP A 33 -2.61 -12.27 -6.25
CA ASP A 33 -3.83 -13.02 -5.93
C ASP A 33 -5.11 -12.28 -6.40
N GLY A 34 -4.99 -11.06 -6.94
CA GLY A 34 -6.12 -10.24 -7.35
C GLY A 34 -6.92 -9.64 -6.19
N ARG A 35 -6.32 -9.62 -4.98
CA ARG A 35 -6.91 -8.99 -3.78
C ARG A 35 -6.77 -7.47 -3.82
N ILE A 36 -5.66 -7.00 -4.39
CA ILE A 36 -5.37 -5.58 -4.58
C ILE A 36 -5.32 -5.31 -6.08
N HIS A 37 -6.15 -4.37 -6.53
CA HIS A 37 -6.08 -3.81 -7.88
C HIS A 37 -5.66 -2.35 -7.78
N LEU A 38 -4.54 -2.02 -8.41
CA LEU A 38 -4.09 -0.64 -8.55
C LEU A 38 -4.59 -0.10 -9.88
N GLU A 39 -5.39 0.96 -9.82
CA GLU A 39 -5.86 1.69 -10.99
C GLU A 39 -5.05 2.97 -11.13
N LEU A 40 -4.44 3.17 -12.30
CA LEU A 40 -3.78 4.42 -12.66
C LEU A 40 -4.82 5.48 -13.05
N ASP A 41 -4.43 6.74 -12.92
CA ASP A 41 -5.16 7.87 -13.49
C ASP A 41 -5.36 7.64 -15.00
N GLY A 42 -6.61 7.37 -15.38
CA GLY A 42 -6.97 6.92 -16.73
C GLY A 42 -7.75 5.60 -16.76
N GLY A 43 -7.97 4.94 -15.61
CA GLY A 43 -8.75 3.71 -15.51
C GLY A 43 -8.00 2.47 -16.02
N GLN A 44 -6.67 2.58 -16.18
CA GLN A 44 -5.83 1.45 -16.53
C GLN A 44 -5.42 0.71 -15.27
N VAL A 45 -5.71 -0.60 -15.21
CA VAL A 45 -5.23 -1.45 -14.12
C VAL A 45 -3.74 -1.69 -14.31
N LEU A 46 -2.96 -1.41 -13.28
CA LEU A 46 -1.53 -1.68 -13.25
C LEU A 46 -1.30 -3.17 -13.02
N THR A 47 -0.79 -3.86 -14.04
CA THR A 47 -0.48 -5.29 -13.99
C THR A 47 1.01 -5.60 -14.06
N ASP A 48 1.84 -4.58 -14.31
CA ASP A 48 3.29 -4.75 -14.42
C ASP A 48 3.91 -4.90 -13.04
N GLU A 49 4.58 -6.03 -12.78
CA GLU A 49 5.14 -6.35 -11.47
C GLU A 49 6.24 -5.36 -11.04
N ALA A 50 7.07 -4.89 -11.99
CA ALA A 50 8.13 -3.95 -11.66
C ALA A 50 7.55 -2.60 -11.23
N VAL A 51 6.53 -2.13 -11.94
CA VAL A 51 5.82 -0.89 -11.57
C VAL A 51 5.02 -1.08 -10.28
N LEU A 52 4.36 -2.22 -10.08
CA LEU A 52 3.65 -2.54 -8.84
C LEU A 52 4.60 -2.49 -7.65
N ARG A 53 5.79 -3.09 -7.79
CA ARG A 53 6.82 -3.09 -6.75
C ARG A 53 7.25 -1.67 -6.40
N ASP A 54 7.47 -0.84 -7.41
CA ASP A 54 7.86 0.56 -7.21
C ASP A 54 6.77 1.35 -6.47
N VAL A 55 5.51 1.22 -6.90
CA VAL A 55 4.35 1.85 -6.26
C VAL A 55 4.19 1.39 -4.80
N PHE A 56 4.28 0.09 -4.54
CA PHE A 56 4.21 -0.42 -3.16
C PHE A 56 5.38 0.02 -2.30
N THR A 57 6.58 0.13 -2.88
CA THR A 57 7.76 0.65 -2.17
C THR A 57 7.53 2.10 -1.76
N GLN A 58 7.09 2.95 -2.70
CA GLN A 58 6.76 4.35 -2.40
C GLN A 58 5.65 4.46 -1.36
N TYR A 59 4.62 3.61 -1.44
CA TYR A 59 3.54 3.57 -0.47
C TYR A 59 4.07 3.23 0.93
N VAL A 60 4.89 2.19 1.06
CA VAL A 60 5.45 1.76 2.35
C VAL A 60 6.43 2.78 2.91
N ASP A 61 7.20 3.47 2.06
CA ASP A 61 8.10 4.55 2.48
C ASP A 61 7.32 5.77 3.02
N ALA A 62 6.15 6.06 2.44
CA ALA A 62 5.25 7.12 2.88
C ALA A 62 4.31 6.72 4.05
N LEU A 63 4.23 5.44 4.43
CA LEU A 63 3.38 4.96 5.52
C LEU A 63 3.65 5.66 6.86
N PRO A 64 4.90 5.89 7.31
CA PRO A 64 5.17 6.57 8.57
C PRO A 64 4.55 7.96 8.62
N GLU A 65 4.75 8.76 7.58
CA GLU A 65 4.19 10.11 7.46
C GLU A 65 2.66 10.08 7.45
N ARG A 66 2.07 9.16 6.67
CA ARG A 66 0.60 8.93 6.64
C ARG A 66 0.03 8.56 8.01
N LEU A 67 0.71 7.69 8.76
CA LEU A 67 0.30 7.28 10.10
C LEU A 67 0.38 8.45 11.08
N GLU A 68 1.38 9.31 10.95
CA GLU A 68 1.48 10.55 11.74
C GLU A 68 0.32 11.50 11.42
N GLU A 69 0.01 11.72 10.14
CA GLU A 69 -1.14 12.54 9.71
C GLU A 69 -2.47 11.98 10.23
N MET A 70 -2.69 10.66 10.12
CA MET A 70 -3.90 10.01 10.62
C MET A 70 -4.04 10.11 12.15
N LYS A 71 -2.92 9.99 12.88
CA LYS A 71 -2.91 10.19 14.34
C LYS A 71 -3.21 11.63 14.72
N LEU A 72 -2.67 12.60 13.97
CA LEU A 72 -2.93 14.02 14.18
C LEU A 72 -4.41 14.35 13.95
N ALA A 73 -4.98 13.86 12.85
CA ALA A 73 -6.40 14.04 12.54
C ALA A 73 -7.36 13.37 13.53
N ALA A 74 -6.91 12.32 14.24
CA ALA A 74 -7.70 11.65 15.29
C ALA A 74 -7.56 12.32 16.67
N ALA A 75 -6.62 13.26 16.83
CA ALA A 75 -6.36 13.96 18.08
C ALA A 75 -7.08 15.34 18.17
N GLU A 76 -7.83 15.73 17.14
CA GLU A 76 -8.66 16.94 17.07
C GLU A 76 -10.14 16.69 17.41
#